data_AF-A0A9E2XAY1-F1
#
_entry.id   AF-A0A9E2XAY1-F1
#
_cell.length_a   1.000
_cell.length_b   1.000
_cell.length_c   1.000
_cell.angle_alpha   90.00
_cell.angle_beta   90.00
_cell.angle_gamma   90.00
#
_symmetry.space_group_name_H-M   'P 1'
#
loop_
_entity.id
_entity.type
_entity.pdbx_description
1 polymer ?
#
loop_
_entity_poly.entity_id
_entity_poly.type
_entity_poly.pdbx_seq_one_letter_code
_entity_poly.pdbx_strand_id
1 'polypeptide(L)' 'MSPQDRIEALKAKHAELERAIGEENSRPLPNRDAVSDLKRQKLRIKDEIFQLERR' A
#
# COMPACT_ATOMS: atom_id res chain seq x y z
N MET A 1 -2.23 21.93 1.27
CA MET A 1 -2.63 20.51 1.23
C MET A 1 -3.33 20.22 2.54
N SER A 2 -4.61 19.88 2.46
CA SER A 2 -5.41 19.48 3.61
C SER A 2 -4.94 18.12 4.14
N PRO A 3 -5.07 17.83 5.45
CA PRO A 3 -4.91 16.46 5.97
C PRO A 3 -5.74 15.42 5.19
N GLN A 4 -6.92 15.79 4.67
CA GLN A 4 -7.70 14.91 3.79
C GLN A 4 -6.97 14.55 2.48
N ASP A 5 -6.38 15.51 1.77
CA ASP A 5 -5.65 15.27 0.52
C ASP A 5 -4.52 14.24 0.73
N ARG A 6 -3.87 14.33 1.90
CA ARG A 6 -2.76 13.46 2.26
C ARG A 6 -3.22 12.02 2.53
N ILE A 7 -4.36 11.86 3.20
CA ILE A 7 -5.02 10.55 3.40
C ILE A 7 -5.44 9.95 2.06
N GLU A 8 -6.00 10.76 1.16
CA GLU A 8 -6.47 10.31 -0.15
C GLU A 8 -5.31 9.85 -1.04
N ALA A 9 -4.21 10.59 -1.06
CA ALA A 9 -2.98 10.19 -1.75
C ALA A 9 -2.38 8.90 -1.18
N LEU A 10 -2.41 8.71 0.15
CA LEU A 10 -1.96 7.46 0.78
C LEU A 10 -2.89 6.28 0.45
N LYS A 11 -4.22 6.50 0.43
CA LYS A 11 -5.19 5.49 -0.01
C LYS A 11 -4.98 5.07 -1.46
N ALA A 12 -4.69 6.02 -2.35
CA ALA A 12 -4.34 5.74 -3.74
C ALA A 12 -3.07 4.87 -3.84
N LYS A 13 -1.99 5.24 -3.14
CA LYS A 13 -0.75 4.43 -3.08
C LYS A 13 -0.99 3.03 -2.52
N HIS A 14 -1.82 2.91 -1.48
CA HIS A 14 -2.18 1.61 -0.91
C HIS A 14 -2.90 0.72 -1.94
N ALA A 15 -3.84 1.27 -2.71
CA ALA A 15 -4.53 0.54 -3.77
C ALA A 15 -3.57 0.11 -4.90
N GLU A 16 -2.59 0.95 -5.24
CA GLU A 16 -1.55 0.62 -6.21
C GLU A 16 -0.67 -0.55 -5.74
N LEU A 17 -0.23 -0.54 -4.48
CA LEU A 17 0.54 -1.63 -3.88
C LEU A 17 -0.26 -2.94 -3.83
N GLU A 18 -1.55 -2.89 -3.50
CA GLU A 18 -2.44 -4.06 -3.57
C GLU A 18 -2.50 -4.64 -4.98
N ARG A 19 -2.63 -3.79 -5.99
CA ARG A 19 -2.68 -4.23 -7.38
C ARG A 19 -1.36 -4.86 -7.80
N ALA A 20 -0.23 -4.24 -7.46
CA ALA A 20 1.10 -4.78 -7.71
C ALA A 20 1.33 -6.14 -7.03
N ILE A 21 0.85 -6.31 -5.79
CA ILE A 21 0.88 -7.60 -5.07
C ILE A 21 0.04 -8.64 -5.80
N GLY A 22 -1.15 -8.28 -6.26
CA GLY A 22 -2.04 -9.16 -7.00
C GLY A 22 -1.45 -9.60 -8.33
N GLU A 23 -0.92 -8.64 -9.11
CA GLU A 23 -0.23 -8.88 -10.37
C GLU A 23 0.98 -9.81 -10.16
N GLU A 24 1.84 -9.51 -9.18
CA GLU A 24 3.02 -10.33 -8.92
C GLU A 24 2.67 -11.75 -8.42
N ASN A 25 1.62 -11.91 -7.61
CA ASN A 25 1.14 -13.25 -7.21
C ASN A 25 0.47 -14.02 -8.36
N SER A 26 -0.08 -13.32 -9.35
CA SER A 26 -0.69 -13.95 -10.53
C SER A 26 0.35 -14.44 -11.55
N ARG A 27 1.61 -14.01 -11.42
CA ARG A 27 2.68 -14.43 -12.31
C ARG A 27 3.02 -15.90 -12.07
N PRO A 28 3.35 -16.65 -13.15
CA PRO A 28 3.73 -18.06 -13.04
C PRO A 28 5.00 -18.30 -12.21
N LEU A 29 5.89 -17.30 -12.11
CA LEU A 29 6.97 -17.24 -11.12
C LEU A 29 6.82 -15.98 -10.28
N PRO A 30 6.11 -16.04 -9.13
CA PRO A 30 5.97 -14.89 -8.25
C PRO A 30 7.25 -14.67 -7.46
N ASN A 31 7.79 -13.44 -7.49
CA ASN A 31 8.88 -13.08 -6.60
C ASN A 31 8.34 -12.87 -5.17
N ARG A 32 8.54 -13.87 -4.31
CA ARG A 32 8.05 -13.86 -2.93
C ARG A 32 8.67 -12.76 -2.07
N ASP A 33 9.92 -12.38 -2.33
CA ASP A 33 10.58 -11.28 -1.63
C ASP A 33 9.95 -9.95 -2.03
N ALA A 34 9.74 -9.73 -3.33
CA ALA A 34 9.04 -8.56 -3.83
C ALA A 34 7.61 -8.45 -3.27
N VAL A 35 6.85 -9.55 -3.26
CA VAL A 35 5.51 -9.59 -2.66
C VAL A 35 5.54 -9.26 -1.16
N SER A 36 6.55 -9.76 -0.44
CA SER A 36 6.71 -9.50 1.00
C SER A 36 7.05 -8.04 1.28
N ASP A 37 7.92 -7.45 0.46
CA ASP A 37 8.27 -6.04 0.54
C ASP A 37 7.08 -5.13 0.21
N LEU A 38 6.33 -5.44 -0.84
CA LEU A 38 5.11 -4.72 -1.20
C LEU A 38 4.07 -4.80 -0.07
N LYS A 39 3.90 -5.97 0.56
CA LYS A 39 3.00 -6.15 1.72
C LYS A 39 3.47 -5.33 2.93
N ARG A 40 4.77 -5.25 3.19
CA ARG A 40 5.33 -4.38 4.25
C ARG A 40 5.08 -2.91 3.96
N GLN A 41 5.28 -2.47 2.72
CA GLN A 41 4.98 -1.09 2.32
C GLN A 41 3.49 -0.78 2.47
N LYS A 42 2.61 -1.69 2.03
CA LYS A 42 1.16 -1.57 2.22
C LYS A 42 0.80 -1.40 3.69
N LEU A 43 1.41 -2.19 4.58
CA LEU A 43 1.17 -2.11 6.03
C LEU A 43 1.60 -0.75 6.59
N ARG A 44 2.78 -0.24 6.20
CA ARG A 44 3.27 1.08 6.64
C ARG A 44 2.34 2.21 6.20
N ILE A 45 1.85 2.18 4.96
CA ILE A 45 0.90 3.18 4.45
C ILE A 45 -0.42 3.10 5.22
N LYS A 46 -0.91 1.88 5.50
CA LYS A 46 -2.12 1.69 6.29
C LYS A 46 -1.97 2.27 7.70
N ASP A 47 -0.83 2.04 8.35
CA ASP A 47 -0.53 2.61 9.66
C ASP A 47 -0.45 4.14 9.60
N GLU A 48 0.17 4.69 8.56
CA GLU A 48 0.26 6.14 8.36
C GLU A 48 -1.12 6.78 8.14
N ILE A 49 -1.99 6.15 7.34
CA ILE A 49 -3.40 6.56 7.19
C ILE A 49 -4.10 6.52 8.55
N PHE A 50 -3.93 5.45 9.31
CA PHE A 50 -4.58 5.31 10.61
C PHE A 50 -4.11 6.38 11.61
N GLN A 51 -2.82 6.72 11.60
CA GLN A 51 -2.28 7.81 12.42
C GLN A 51 -2.81 9.18 12.00
N LEU A 52 -3.00 9.41 10.70
CA LEU A 52 -3.56 10.65 10.16
C LEU A 52 -5.07 10.76 10.37
N GLU A 53 -5.82 9.66 10.28
CA GLU A 53 -7.27 9.62 10.54
C GLU A 53 -7.60 9.77 12.03
N ARG A 54 -6.66 9.44 12.92
CA ARG A 54 -6.84 9.54 14.38
C ARG A 54 -6.46 10.92 14.95
N ARG A 55 -5.92 11.81 14.13
CA ARG A 55 -5.55 13.19 14.50
C ARG A 55 -6.69 14.15 14.20
#